data_AF-A0A8D2L417-F1
#
_entry.id   AF-A0A8D2L417-F1
#
_cell.length_a   1.000
_cell.length_b   1.000
_cell.length_c   1.000
_cell.angle_alpha   90.00
_cell.angle_beta   90.00
_cell.angle_gamma   90.00
#
_symmetry.space_group_name_H-M   'P 1'
#
loop_
_entity.id
_entity.type
_entity.pdbx_description
1 polymer ?
#
loop_
_entity_poly.entity_id
_entity_poly.type
_entity_poly.pdbx_seq_one_letter_code
_entity_poly.pdbx_strand_id
1 'polypeptide(L)'
;MEDVAPGTPRTVDSRQLQEIKMEDLLALEPQRRQFRQLCYQDDWGPRGVYGHLRELCTQWLRPERHTKEQILELVILEQFLAVLPSEMQSWVKARAAESGFHAVSLAEDFLVEQRQAEKPER
;
A
#
# COMPACT_ATOMS: atom_id res chain seq x y z
N MET A 1 -21.62 -48.49 0.79
CA MET A 1 -22.61 -47.45 0.44
C MET A 1 -22.87 -46.73 1.75
N GLU A 2 -22.24 -45.62 2.11
CA GLU A 2 -21.55 -44.55 1.40
C GLU A 2 -20.18 -44.31 2.07
N ASP A 3 -19.12 -44.08 1.29
CA ASP A 3 -17.80 -43.70 1.81
C ASP A 3 -17.66 -42.18 1.61
N VAL A 4 -17.82 -41.43 2.69
CA VAL A 4 -17.60 -39.97 2.72
C VAL A 4 -16.11 -39.73 2.96
N ALA A 5 -15.39 -39.39 1.90
CA ALA A 5 -14.02 -38.88 2.01
C ALA A 5 -14.06 -37.37 2.30
N PRO A 6 -13.42 -36.86 3.36
CA PRO A 6 -13.47 -35.45 3.70
C PRO A 6 -12.46 -34.64 2.86
N GLY A 7 -12.99 -33.60 2.21
CA GLY A 7 -12.30 -32.34 1.90
C GLY A 7 -10.91 -32.44 1.28
N THR A 8 -10.84 -32.42 -0.04
CA THR A 8 -9.65 -31.89 -0.71
C THR A 8 -9.42 -30.46 -0.21
N PRO A 9 -8.22 -30.12 0.30
CA PRO A 9 -7.91 -28.73 0.59
C PRO A 9 -7.98 -27.99 -0.73
N ARG A 10 -8.84 -26.95 -0.80
CA ARG A 10 -8.82 -26.00 -1.91
C ARG A 10 -7.39 -25.49 -1.98
N THR A 11 -6.65 -25.94 -2.99
CA THR A 11 -5.41 -25.30 -3.41
C THR A 11 -5.80 -23.88 -3.78
N VAL A 12 -5.62 -22.95 -2.85
CA VAL A 12 -5.58 -21.52 -3.16
C VAL A 12 -4.53 -21.42 -4.26
N ASP A 13 -4.98 -21.07 -5.47
CA ASP A 13 -4.11 -20.94 -6.62
C ASP A 13 -2.97 -19.99 -6.24
N SER A 14 -1.79 -20.56 -6.03
CA SER A 14 -0.61 -19.86 -5.55
C SER A 14 -0.09 -18.81 -6.55
N ARG A 15 -0.75 -18.66 -7.71
CA ARG A 15 -0.40 -17.68 -8.74
C ARG A 15 -1.03 -16.30 -8.55
N GLN A 16 -1.88 -16.07 -7.54
CA GLN A 16 -2.55 -14.76 -7.35
C GLN A 16 -2.22 -13.99 -6.07
N LEU A 17 -1.29 -14.45 -5.24
CA LEU A 17 -0.67 -13.58 -4.23
C LEU A 17 0.44 -12.77 -4.90
N GLN A 18 0.07 -11.85 -5.80
CA GLN A 18 0.99 -10.77 -6.15
C GLN A 18 1.18 -9.94 -4.89
N GLU A 19 2.30 -10.11 -4.20
CA GLU A 19 2.66 -9.19 -3.12
C GLU A 19 2.64 -7.78 -3.68
N ILE A 20 1.95 -6.87 -2.99
CA ILE A 20 1.99 -5.46 -3.34
C ILE A 20 3.38 -4.98 -3.02
N LYS A 21 4.11 -4.69 -4.09
CA LYS A 21 5.43 -4.12 -3.96
C LYS A 21 5.33 -2.62 -3.77
N MET A 22 6.23 -2.05 -2.98
CA MET A 22 6.34 -0.60 -2.87
C MET A 22 6.64 0.06 -4.22
N GLU A 23 7.34 -0.63 -5.13
CA GLU A 23 7.57 -0.13 -6.49
C GLU A 23 6.25 0.16 -7.23
N ASP A 24 5.24 -0.69 -7.05
CA ASP A 24 3.91 -0.46 -7.60
C ASP A 24 3.26 0.74 -6.88
N LEU A 25 3.38 0.83 -5.55
CA LEU A 25 2.88 1.96 -4.77
C LEU A 25 3.49 3.31 -5.19
N LEU A 26 4.80 3.35 -5.42
CA LEU A 26 5.55 4.51 -5.92
C LEU A 26 5.15 4.86 -7.35
N ALA A 27 4.96 3.85 -8.21
CA ALA A 27 4.47 4.05 -9.58
C ALA A 27 3.03 4.59 -9.62
N LEU A 28 2.25 4.36 -8.56
CA LEU A 28 0.86 4.79 -8.42
C LEU A 28 0.71 6.09 -7.59
N GLU A 29 1.80 6.63 -7.04
CA GLU A 29 1.81 7.88 -6.28
C GLU A 29 1.26 9.10 -7.06
N PRO A 30 1.54 9.28 -8.37
CA PRO A 30 0.98 10.39 -9.13
C PRO A 30 -0.55 10.37 -9.17
N GLN A 31 -1.14 9.22 -9.50
CA GLN A 31 -2.58 9.02 -9.60
C GLN A 31 -3.24 9.18 -8.23
N ARG A 32 -2.62 8.66 -7.18
CA ARG A 32 -3.05 8.90 -5.80
C ARG A 32 -3.05 10.39 -5.46
N ARG A 33 -1.96 11.11 -5.76
CA ARG A 33 -1.86 12.55 -5.49
C ARG A 33 -2.99 13.29 -6.20
N GLN A 34 -3.22 13.01 -7.48
CA GLN A 34 -4.32 13.59 -8.24
C GLN A 34 -5.68 13.26 -7.64
N PHE A 35 -5.91 12.01 -7.23
CA PHE A 35 -7.16 11.58 -6.59
C PHE A 35 -7.45 12.37 -5.31
N ARG A 36 -6.45 12.52 -4.43
CA ARG A 36 -6.59 13.22 -3.13
C ARG A 36 -6.65 14.75 -3.27
N GLN A 37 -6.01 15.30 -4.30
CA GLN A 37 -5.91 16.75 -4.54
C GLN A 37 -6.96 17.27 -5.51
N LEU A 38 -7.83 16.41 -6.05
CA LEU A 38 -8.89 16.86 -6.94
C LEU A 38 -9.84 17.80 -6.20
N CYS A 39 -9.86 19.06 -6.63
CA CYS A 39 -10.80 20.05 -6.16
C CYS A 39 -12.06 20.05 -7.04
N TYR A 40 -13.19 20.44 -6.45
CA TYR A 40 -14.41 20.65 -7.20
C TYR A 40 -14.22 21.76 -8.24
N GLN A 41 -14.63 21.51 -9.48
CA GLN A 41 -14.63 22.49 -10.56
C GLN A 41 -16.05 22.69 -11.07
N ASP A 42 -16.54 23.93 -11.07
CA ASP A 42 -17.89 24.29 -11.49
C ASP A 42 -18.20 23.86 -12.94
N ASP A 43 -17.20 23.92 -13.83
CA ASP A 43 -17.32 23.53 -15.23
C ASP A 43 -17.64 22.04 -15.43
N TRP A 44 -17.27 21.17 -14.48
CA TRP A 44 -17.50 19.73 -14.55
C TRP A 44 -18.78 19.32 -13.79
N GLY A 45 -19.20 20.14 -12.84
CA GLY A 45 -20.29 19.84 -11.92
C GLY A 45 -20.06 18.58 -11.07
N PRO A 46 -21.01 18.22 -10.18
CA PRO A 46 -20.85 17.10 -9.25
C PRO A 46 -20.70 15.75 -9.96
N ARG A 47 -21.40 15.55 -11.07
CA ARG A 47 -21.34 14.31 -11.86
C ARG A 47 -19.99 14.15 -12.54
N GLY A 48 -19.44 15.22 -13.12
CA GLY A 48 -18.12 15.18 -13.76
C GLY A 48 -17.01 14.96 -12.75
N VAL A 49 -17.04 15.68 -11.62
CA VAL A 49 -16.08 15.49 -10.53
C VAL A 49 -16.10 14.05 -9.99
N TYR A 50 -17.29 13.47 -9.75
CA TYR A 50 -17.40 12.08 -9.30
C TYR A 50 -16.87 11.07 -10.33
N GLY A 51 -17.17 11.28 -11.62
CA GLY A 51 -16.65 10.44 -12.70
C GLY A 51 -15.12 10.44 -12.72
N HIS A 52 -14.51 11.62 -12.60
CA HIS A 52 -13.07 11.76 -12.60
C HIS A 52 -12.41 11.18 -11.33
N LEU A 53 -13.02 11.35 -10.15
CA LEU A 53 -12.59 10.66 -8.93
C LEU A 53 -12.57 9.14 -9.12
N ARG A 54 -13.60 8.59 -9.77
CA ARG A 54 -13.70 7.16 -10.03
C ARG A 54 -12.58 6.69 -10.96
N GLU A 55 -12.30 7.42 -12.03
CA GLU A 55 -11.20 7.11 -12.95
C GLU A 55 -9.83 7.14 -12.23
N LEU A 56 -9.55 8.19 -11.47
CA LEU A 56 -8.31 8.31 -10.71
C LEU A 56 -8.17 7.21 -9.67
N CYS A 57 -9.27 6.86 -8.99
CA CYS A 57 -9.30 5.76 -8.02
C CYS A 57 -9.02 4.40 -8.68
N THR A 58 -9.62 4.12 -9.83
CA THR A 58 -9.34 2.90 -10.60
C THR A 58 -7.90 2.86 -11.08
N GLN A 59 -7.34 3.97 -11.56
CA GLN A 59 -5.94 4.02 -12.00
C GLN A 59 -4.96 3.86 -10.83
N TRP A 60 -5.29 4.41 -9.65
CA TRP A 60 -4.50 4.27 -8.44
C TRP A 60 -4.58 2.84 -7.89
N LEU A 61 -5.78 2.31 -7.64
CA LEU A 61 -5.95 1.05 -6.92
C LEU A 61 -5.94 -0.19 -7.83
N ARG A 62 -6.09 -0.01 -9.15
CA ARG A 62 -6.13 -1.07 -10.17
C ARG A 62 -6.92 -2.31 -9.73
N PRO A 63 -8.22 -2.16 -9.41
CA PRO A 63 -9.05 -3.26 -8.91
C PRO A 63 -9.18 -4.44 -9.89
N GLU A 64 -8.81 -4.27 -11.16
CA GLU A 64 -8.74 -5.32 -12.16
C GLU A 64 -7.53 -6.25 -11.97
N ARG A 65 -6.51 -5.78 -11.23
CA ARG A 65 -5.24 -6.49 -10.98
C ARG A 65 -5.03 -6.84 -9.50
N HIS A 66 -5.75 -6.18 -8.60
CA HIS A 66 -5.61 -6.37 -7.16
C HIS A 66 -6.88 -6.95 -6.54
N THR A 67 -6.70 -7.91 -5.64
CA THR A 67 -7.74 -8.40 -4.74
C THR A 67 -8.14 -7.31 -3.74
N LYS A 68 -9.26 -7.53 -3.06
CA LYS A 68 -9.73 -6.62 -2.01
C LYS A 68 -8.68 -6.47 -0.90
N GLU A 69 -8.09 -7.56 -0.47
CA GLU A 69 -7.08 -7.59 0.60
C GLU A 69 -5.84 -6.81 0.18
N GLN A 70 -5.43 -6.95 -1.09
CA GLN A 70 -4.36 -6.14 -1.66
C GLN A 70 -4.73 -4.65 -1.66
N ILE A 71 -5.91 -4.26 -2.14
CA ILE A 71 -6.34 -2.86 -2.11
C ILE A 71 -6.32 -2.28 -0.69
N LEU A 72 -6.75 -3.05 0.31
CA LEU A 72 -6.68 -2.62 1.71
C LEU A 72 -5.24 -2.41 2.17
N GLU A 73 -4.34 -3.33 1.84
CA GLU A 73 -2.92 -3.22 2.17
C GLU A 73 -2.26 -2.00 1.51
N LEU A 74 -2.60 -1.69 0.25
CA LEU A 74 -2.15 -0.47 -0.45
C LEU A 74 -2.52 0.80 0.33
N VAL A 75 -3.79 0.88 0.78
CA VAL A 75 -4.30 2.04 1.52
C VAL A 75 -3.68 2.12 2.92
N ILE A 76 -3.51 0.98 3.59
CA ILE A 76 -2.84 0.91 4.91
C ILE A 76 -1.40 1.37 4.80
N LEU A 77 -0.65 0.87 3.81
CA LEU A 77 0.76 1.23 3.62
C LEU A 77 0.92 2.71 3.24
N GLU A 78 0.03 3.26 2.41
CA GLU A 78 -0.02 4.71 2.16
C GLU A 78 -0.15 5.49 3.47
N GLN A 79 -1.15 5.13 4.28
CA GLN A 79 -1.44 5.83 5.51
C GLN A 79 -0.33 5.65 6.55
N PHE A 80 0.26 4.46 6.64
CA PHE A 80 1.39 4.15 7.50
C PHE A 80 2.56 5.08 7.20
N LEU A 81 2.98 5.16 5.93
CA LEU A 81 4.06 6.04 5.53
C LEU A 81 3.73 7.50 5.82
N ALA A 82 2.48 7.93 5.63
CA ALA A 82 2.06 9.31 5.87
C ALA A 82 2.09 9.72 7.36
N VAL A 83 1.95 8.79 8.30
CA VAL A 83 2.02 9.08 9.75
C VAL A 83 3.44 8.98 10.32
N LEU A 84 4.39 8.38 9.59
CA LEU A 84 5.77 8.31 10.05
C LEU A 84 6.43 9.70 10.09
N PRO A 85 7.33 9.96 11.05
CA PRO A 85 8.19 11.14 11.03
C PRO A 85 8.99 11.22 9.72
N SER A 86 9.27 12.44 9.23
CA SER A 86 9.88 12.64 7.90
C SER A 86 11.21 11.91 7.69
N GLU A 87 12.05 11.83 8.72
CA GLU A 87 13.34 11.11 8.68
C GLU A 87 13.13 9.61 8.50
N MET A 88 12.27 9.01 9.32
CA MET A 88 11.92 7.59 9.25
C MET A 88 11.22 7.26 7.93
N GLN A 89 10.28 8.10 7.49
CA GLN A 89 9.61 7.92 6.20
C GLN A 89 10.62 7.91 5.05
N SER A 90 11.57 8.83 5.05
CA SER A 90 12.61 8.92 4.02
C SER A 90 13.51 7.68 4.04
N TRP A 91 13.86 7.20 5.23
CA TRP A 91 14.67 5.99 5.42
C TRP A 91 13.95 4.73 4.89
N VAL A 92 12.66 4.56 5.21
CA VAL A 92 11.83 3.44 4.71
C VAL A 92 11.70 3.49 3.18
N LYS A 93 11.46 4.68 2.61
CA LYS A 93 11.36 4.87 1.15
C LYS A 93 12.70 4.59 0.43
N ALA A 94 13.82 5.01 1.01
CA ALA A 94 15.15 4.84 0.42
C ALA A 94 15.57 3.36 0.33
N ARG A 95 15.10 2.52 1.26
CA ARG A 95 15.40 1.08 1.29
C ARG A 95 14.40 0.21 0.50
N ALA A 96 13.49 0.85 -0.26
CA ALA A 96 12.57 0.21 -1.20
C ALA A 96 11.85 -1.03 -0.62
N ALA A 97 11.07 -0.83 0.44
CA ALA A 97 10.31 -1.90 1.10
C ALA A 97 9.59 -2.82 0.08
N GLU A 98 9.65 -4.12 0.26
CA GLU A 98 9.06 -5.07 -0.71
C GLU A 98 7.57 -5.33 -0.43
N SER A 99 7.12 -5.01 0.79
CA SER A 99 5.75 -5.19 1.27
C SER A 99 5.46 -4.26 2.45
N GLY A 100 4.21 -4.19 2.90
CA GLY A 100 3.83 -3.46 4.11
C GLY A 100 4.56 -3.97 5.36
N PHE A 101 4.71 -5.29 5.49
CA PHE A 101 5.49 -5.89 6.58
C PHE A 101 6.96 -5.46 6.54
N HIS A 102 7.58 -5.46 5.35
CA HIS A 102 8.95 -5.00 5.20
C HIS A 102 9.08 -3.51 5.58
N ALA A 103 8.10 -2.67 5.22
CA ALA A 103 8.09 -1.26 5.60
C ALA A 103 8.03 -1.05 7.13
N VAL A 104 7.30 -1.91 7.86
CA VAL A 104 7.26 -1.89 9.33
C VAL A 104 8.59 -2.32 9.93
N SER A 105 9.16 -3.45 9.49
CA SER A 105 10.48 -3.90 9.98
C SER A 105 11.55 -2.84 9.75
N LEU A 106 11.51 -2.18 8.59
CA LEU A 106 12.36 -1.04 8.30
C LEU A 106 12.16 0.11 9.29
N ALA A 107 10.92 0.51 9.58
CA ALA A 107 10.65 1.55 10.57
C ALA A 107 11.15 1.18 11.98
N GLU A 108 11.06 -0.09 12.38
CA GLU A 108 11.57 -0.60 13.67
C GLU A 108 13.10 -0.56 13.73
N ASP A 109 13.78 -0.97 12.66
CA ASP A 109 15.23 -0.91 12.53
C ASP A 109 15.76 0.53 12.66
N PHE A 110 15.07 1.51 12.05
CA PHE A 110 15.41 2.93 12.23
C PHE A 110 15.39 3.36 13.70
N LEU A 111 14.42 2.88 14.50
CA LEU A 111 14.37 3.18 15.93
C LEU A 111 15.52 2.54 16.72
N VAL A 112 15.99 1.38 16.28
CA VAL A 112 17.17 0.72 16.88
C VAL A 112 18.43 1.53 16.55
N GLU A 113 18.62 1.94 15.29
CA GLU A 113 19.75 2.77 14.85
C GLU A 113 19.80 4.11 15.63
N GLN A 114 18.66 4.80 15.76
CA GLN A 114 18.56 6.06 16.52
C GLN A 114 18.97 5.89 17.98
N ARG A 115 18.48 4.83 18.66
CA ARG A 115 18.83 4.57 20.07
C ARG A 115 20.31 4.23 20.28
N GLN A 116 20.96 3.64 19.28
CA GLN A 116 22.39 3.35 19.33
C GLN A 116 23.22 4.61 19.09
N ALA A 117 22.80 5.47 18.17
CA ALA A 117 23.45 6.77 17.93
C ALA A 117 23.36 7.72 19.15
N GLU A 118 22.31 7.59 19.96
CA GLU A 118 22.12 8.38 21.18
C GLU A 118 22.89 7.87 22.41
N LYS A 119 23.48 6.67 22.37
CA LYS A 119 24.38 6.19 23.42
C LYS A 119 25.81 6.54 23.05
N PRO A 120 26.45 7.54 23.69
CA PRO A 120 27.90 7.66 23.56
C PRO A 120 28.50 6.41 24.20
N GLU A 121 29.42 5.75 23.49
CA GLU A 121 30.34 4.80 24.11
C GLU A 121 30.95 5.50 25.34
N ARG A 122 30.64 4.96 26.53
CA ARG A 122 31.25 5.36 27.80
C ARG A 122 32.52 4.56 28.03
#